data_AF-N1VJM4-F1
#
_entry.id   AF-N1VJM4-F1
#
_cell.length_a   1.000
_cell.length_b   1.000
_cell.length_c   1.000
_cell.angle_alpha   90.00
_cell.angle_beta   90.00
_cell.angle_gamma   90.00
#
_symmetry.space_group_name_H-M   'P 1'
#
loop_
_entity.id
_entity.type
_entity.pdbx_description
1 polymer ?
#
loop_
_entity_poly.entity_id
_entity_poly.type
_entity_poly.pdbx_seq_one_letter_code
_entity_poly.pdbx_strand_id
1 'polypeptide(L)'
;MSASIGVVKTSLLSRIRKNYSVVLENDKILNLVEKPENPPNELLGLGSYFFTPEYFEFFKKTPASAKSGVIEITDVIDKMAKESAGGVYATMLSCEYFNINSMQDYYHAVYEVRNDLFHKFKTSLVIPTNNNERSITDVIVDFKDKFNEIIVIDNESTDETLALSKKEKVKTYTFPGDGDPTRLGEQVRRGIEYTTGDIIVVVSPDGSFRSKDFPKLLEYMKDSDMVIGTRTTRQMIEQGSNLKPLYRLVNLLMGKLVEVFWWGQEPRFTDVDCQFFSVWRESYERVKPQLVVEDRKYIVELMIDIVRSHMRCIEIPVSYFKPVGQVEYRLRDMISDSIHIMKLILSKKFYLGEDRDGE
;
A
#
# COMPACT_ATOMS: atom_id res chain seq x y z
N MET A 1 -16.31 22.85 -35.94
CA MET A 1 -15.40 22.50 -34.85
C MET A 1 -14.31 21.60 -35.41
N SER A 2 -13.05 22.04 -35.31
CA SER A 2 -11.88 21.30 -35.82
C SER A 2 -11.19 20.47 -34.75
N ALA A 3 -11.31 20.88 -33.47
CA ALA A 3 -10.93 20.07 -32.33
C ALA A 3 -11.73 20.43 -31.07
N SER A 4 -11.78 19.52 -30.11
CA SER A 4 -12.22 19.78 -28.74
C SER A 4 -11.20 19.27 -27.72
N ILE A 5 -10.97 20.05 -26.66
CA ILE A 5 -9.96 19.78 -25.62
C ILE A 5 -10.66 19.68 -24.28
N GLY A 6 -10.38 18.64 -23.50
CA GLY A 6 -10.86 18.51 -22.12
C GLY A 6 -10.23 19.55 -21.21
N VAL A 7 -11.03 20.20 -20.37
CA VAL A 7 -10.59 21.24 -19.44
C VAL A 7 -11.27 21.04 -18.10
N VAL A 8 -10.54 21.26 -17.00
CA VAL A 8 -11.10 21.27 -15.66
C VAL A 8 -10.77 22.58 -14.96
N LYS A 9 -11.68 23.06 -14.12
CA LYS A 9 -11.40 24.20 -13.23
C LYS A 9 -10.70 23.70 -11.99
N THR A 10 -9.55 24.28 -11.63
CA THR A 10 -8.78 23.90 -10.44
C THR A 10 -8.40 25.13 -9.62
N SER A 11 -8.54 25.05 -8.29
CA SER A 11 -8.03 26.06 -7.37
C SER A 11 -6.52 25.92 -7.12
N LEU A 12 -5.95 24.76 -7.45
CA LEU A 12 -4.51 24.48 -7.27
C LEU A 12 -3.72 24.90 -8.51
N LEU A 13 -3.25 26.14 -8.52
CA LEU A 13 -2.45 26.70 -9.61
C LEU A 13 -1.15 25.90 -9.89
N SER A 14 -0.61 25.20 -8.89
CA SER A 14 0.55 24.31 -9.08
C SER A 14 0.30 23.18 -10.08
N ARG A 15 -0.95 22.69 -10.21
CA ARG A 15 -1.33 21.69 -11.23
C ARG A 15 -1.21 22.28 -12.64
N ILE A 16 -1.59 23.55 -12.82
CA ILE A 16 -1.49 24.26 -14.10
C ILE A 16 -0.03 24.53 -14.47
N ARG A 17 0.82 24.94 -13.50
CA ARG A 17 2.26 25.17 -13.74
C ARG A 17 3.00 23.93 -14.24
N LYS A 18 2.54 22.73 -13.88
CA LYS A 18 3.10 21.45 -14.34
C LYS A 18 2.49 20.95 -15.65
N ASN A 19 1.48 21.62 -16.19
CA ASN A 19 0.72 21.21 -17.37
C ASN A 19 0.51 22.41 -18.30
N TYR A 20 -0.68 22.64 -18.84
CA TYR A 20 -0.98 23.84 -19.62
C TYR A 20 -2.31 24.48 -19.21
N SER A 21 -2.42 25.78 -19.47
CA SER A 21 -3.64 26.57 -19.26
C SER A 21 -4.29 26.90 -20.60
N VAL A 22 -5.62 27.06 -20.58
CA VAL A 22 -6.40 27.47 -21.75
C VAL A 22 -7.05 28.82 -21.49
N VAL A 23 -6.96 29.74 -22.46
CA VAL A 23 -7.68 31.01 -22.41
C VAL A 23 -8.84 30.92 -23.38
N LEU A 24 -10.04 31.24 -22.89
CA LEU A 24 -11.29 31.00 -23.59
C LEU A 24 -12.03 32.31 -23.89
N GLU A 25 -12.73 32.33 -25.01
CA GLU A 25 -13.86 33.23 -25.29
C GLU A 25 -15.12 32.38 -25.46
N ASN A 26 -16.01 32.43 -24.47
CA ASN A 26 -17.05 31.42 -24.26
C ASN A 26 -16.41 30.02 -24.21
N ASP A 27 -16.75 29.15 -25.16
CA ASP A 27 -16.23 27.79 -25.24
C ASP A 27 -15.06 27.67 -26.23
N LYS A 28 -14.76 28.75 -26.99
CA LYS A 28 -13.71 28.75 -28.01
C LYS A 28 -12.35 29.03 -27.37
N ILE A 29 -11.35 28.22 -27.68
CA ILE A 29 -9.98 28.44 -27.20
C ILE A 29 -9.33 29.53 -28.05
N LEU A 30 -8.79 30.57 -27.40
CA LEU A 30 -8.05 31.66 -28.04
C LEU A 30 -6.56 31.38 -28.07
N ASN A 31 -6.02 30.88 -26.96
CA ASN A 31 -4.62 30.52 -26.82
C ASN A 31 -4.42 29.47 -25.72
N LEU A 32 -3.37 28.67 -25.89
CA LEU A 32 -2.89 27.72 -24.89
C LEU A 32 -1.54 28.19 -24.36
N VAL A 33 -1.30 28.02 -23.06
CA VAL A 33 -0.04 28.39 -22.42
C VAL A 33 0.53 27.17 -21.71
N GLU A 34 1.61 26.61 -22.25
CA GLU A 34 2.29 25.45 -21.67
C GLU A 34 3.19 25.85 -20.50
N LYS A 35 3.07 25.11 -19.39
CA LYS A 35 3.83 25.22 -18.14
C LYS A 35 4.05 26.68 -17.71
N PRO A 36 2.96 27.47 -17.55
CA PRO A 36 3.08 28.88 -17.20
C PRO A 36 3.63 29.01 -15.78
N GLU A 37 4.66 29.83 -15.56
CA GLU A 37 5.11 30.17 -14.20
C GLU A 37 4.00 30.88 -13.41
N ASN A 38 3.27 31.78 -14.08
CA ASN A 38 2.11 32.49 -13.56
C ASN A 38 0.88 32.14 -14.41
N PRO A 39 0.05 31.16 -13.98
CA PRO A 39 -1.15 30.77 -14.71
C PRO A 39 -2.08 31.97 -14.97
N PRO A 40 -2.56 32.15 -16.21
CA PRO A 40 -3.43 33.28 -16.57
C PRO A 40 -4.85 33.16 -15.99
N ASN A 41 -5.26 31.95 -15.61
CA ASN A 41 -6.57 31.63 -15.04
C ASN A 41 -6.53 30.28 -14.28
N GLU A 42 -7.69 29.84 -13.81
CA GLU A 42 -7.91 28.58 -13.06
C GLU A 42 -8.28 27.39 -13.96
N LEU A 43 -8.11 27.50 -15.28
CA LEU A 43 -8.46 26.46 -16.24
C LEU A 43 -7.22 25.62 -16.57
N LEU A 44 -7.27 24.36 -16.14
CA LEU A 44 -6.28 23.34 -16.44
C LEU A 44 -6.70 22.58 -17.68
N GLY A 45 -5.86 22.61 -18.71
CA GLY A 45 -6.03 21.74 -19.85
C GLY A 45 -5.66 20.29 -19.53
N LEU A 46 -6.41 19.35 -20.10
CA LEU A 46 -6.25 17.92 -19.87
C LEU A 46 -5.60 17.24 -21.07
N GLY A 47 -5.07 16.02 -20.87
CA GLY A 47 -4.54 15.18 -21.94
C GLY A 47 -5.62 14.51 -22.81
N SER A 48 -6.86 14.99 -22.77
CA SER A 48 -8.01 14.41 -23.47
C SER A 48 -8.38 15.29 -24.65
N TYR A 49 -8.26 14.74 -25.85
CA TYR A 49 -8.40 15.49 -27.09
C TYR A 49 -9.34 14.79 -28.06
N PHE A 50 -10.13 15.57 -28.79
CA PHE A 50 -10.95 15.11 -29.91
C PHE A 50 -10.59 15.92 -31.15
N PHE A 51 -9.98 15.27 -32.13
CA PHE A 51 -9.48 15.92 -33.35
C PHE A 51 -10.25 15.49 -34.59
N THR A 52 -10.47 16.43 -35.50
CA THR A 52 -10.75 16.09 -36.91
C THR A 52 -9.43 15.79 -37.66
N PRO A 53 -9.46 15.18 -38.86
CA PRO A 53 -8.25 14.93 -39.65
C PRO A 53 -7.42 16.17 -39.99
N GLU A 54 -8.01 17.37 -39.87
CA GLU A 54 -7.32 18.66 -40.03
C GLU A 54 -6.10 18.80 -39.11
N TYR A 55 -6.10 18.11 -37.95
CA TYR A 55 -4.97 18.07 -37.03
C TYR A 55 -3.66 17.69 -37.71
N PHE A 56 -3.66 16.69 -38.60
CA PHE A 56 -2.42 16.23 -39.26
C PHE A 56 -1.81 17.29 -40.19
N GLU A 57 -2.63 18.16 -40.77
CA GLU A 57 -2.16 19.27 -41.60
C GLU A 57 -1.54 20.38 -40.75
N PHE A 58 -2.09 20.64 -39.56
CA PHE A 58 -1.50 21.57 -38.60
C PHE A 58 -0.23 21.00 -37.95
N PHE A 59 -0.20 19.70 -37.65
CA PHE A 59 0.99 19.02 -37.13
C PHE A 59 2.19 19.20 -38.05
N LYS A 60 2.03 18.95 -39.37
CA LYS A 60 3.10 19.12 -40.37
C LYS A 60 3.61 20.57 -40.48
N LYS A 61 2.76 21.55 -40.19
CA LYS A 61 3.08 22.99 -40.28
C LYS A 61 3.61 23.57 -38.98
N THR A 62 3.56 22.82 -37.88
CA THR A 62 3.98 23.30 -36.57
C THR A 62 5.47 23.01 -36.41
N PRO A 63 6.31 24.03 -36.18
CA PRO A 63 7.74 23.81 -35.96
C PRO A 63 7.97 23.05 -34.65
N ALA A 64 9.09 22.34 -34.56
CA ALA A 64 9.51 21.75 -33.30
C ALA A 64 9.76 22.82 -32.24
N SER A 65 9.41 22.53 -30.99
CA SER A 65 9.63 23.43 -29.86
C SER A 65 11.13 23.69 -29.67
N ALA A 66 11.48 24.95 -29.47
CA ALA A 66 12.86 25.37 -29.21
C ALA A 66 13.42 24.78 -27.89
N LYS A 67 12.54 24.36 -26.96
CA LYS A 67 12.95 23.76 -25.68
C LYS A 67 13.17 22.26 -25.78
N SER A 68 12.25 21.51 -26.39
CA SER A 68 12.28 20.04 -26.40
C SER A 68 12.85 19.45 -27.69
N GLY A 69 12.89 20.21 -28.79
CA GLY A 69 13.28 19.72 -30.11
C GLY A 69 12.22 18.83 -30.77
N VAL A 70 11.04 18.69 -30.17
CA VAL A 70 9.92 17.88 -30.69
C VAL A 70 8.72 18.78 -30.97
N ILE A 71 7.84 18.37 -31.88
CA ILE A 71 6.57 19.06 -32.13
C ILE A 71 5.63 18.76 -30.96
N GLU A 72 5.37 19.77 -30.13
CA GLU A 72 4.46 19.64 -28.98
C GLU A 72 3.00 19.68 -29.43
N ILE A 73 2.18 18.80 -28.87
CA ILE A 73 0.75 18.76 -29.21
C ILE A 73 0.02 20.06 -28.84
N THR A 74 0.44 20.69 -27.74
CA THR A 74 -0.04 21.99 -27.25
C THR A 74 0.17 23.10 -28.27
N ASP A 75 1.34 23.15 -28.91
CA ASP A 75 1.68 24.12 -29.96
C ASP A 75 0.83 23.90 -31.22
N VAL A 76 0.58 22.63 -31.58
CA VAL A 76 -0.30 22.29 -32.71
C VAL A 76 -1.73 22.74 -32.44
N ILE A 77 -2.24 22.48 -31.24
CA ILE A 77 -3.59 22.90 -30.82
C ILE A 77 -3.69 24.42 -30.80
N ASP A 78 -2.68 25.14 -30.29
CA ASP A 78 -2.66 26.60 -30.26
C ASP A 78 -2.66 27.19 -31.68
N LYS A 79 -1.89 26.60 -32.60
CA LYS A 79 -1.92 26.97 -34.01
C LYS A 79 -3.29 26.71 -34.64
N MET A 80 -3.89 25.54 -34.39
CA MET A 80 -5.25 25.22 -34.82
C MET A 80 -6.28 26.22 -34.27
N ALA A 81 -6.16 26.61 -32.99
CA ALA A 81 -7.07 27.55 -32.35
C ALA A 81 -7.07 28.93 -33.04
N LYS A 82 -5.91 29.36 -33.52
CA LYS A 82 -5.70 30.66 -34.18
C LYS A 82 -6.02 30.65 -35.67
N GLU A 83 -5.71 29.57 -36.37
CA GLU A 83 -5.71 29.54 -37.84
C GLU A 83 -6.80 28.67 -38.45
N SER A 84 -7.36 27.70 -37.72
CA SER A 84 -8.39 26.81 -38.28
C SER A 84 -9.75 27.51 -38.39
N ALA A 85 -10.37 27.38 -39.57
CA ALA A 85 -11.71 27.91 -39.81
C ALA A 85 -12.78 27.26 -38.93
N GLY A 86 -12.61 25.99 -38.57
CA GLY A 86 -13.55 25.27 -37.72
C GLY A 86 -13.35 25.51 -36.22
N GLY A 87 -12.24 26.13 -35.81
CA GLY A 87 -11.90 26.50 -34.44
C GLY A 87 -11.65 25.33 -33.49
N VAL A 88 -11.06 25.63 -32.33
CA VAL A 88 -10.82 24.68 -31.24
C VAL A 88 -11.67 25.09 -30.03
N TYR A 89 -12.33 24.12 -29.39
CA TYR A 89 -13.27 24.39 -28.29
C TYR A 89 -12.93 23.60 -27.02
N ALA A 90 -13.12 24.22 -25.86
CA ALA A 90 -12.97 23.56 -24.57
C ALA A 90 -14.24 22.78 -24.21
N THR A 91 -14.06 21.55 -23.75
CA THR A 91 -15.10 20.76 -23.08
C THR A 91 -14.80 20.70 -21.59
N MET A 92 -15.65 21.30 -20.78
CA MET A 92 -15.53 21.25 -19.32
C MET A 92 -15.84 19.84 -18.81
N LEU A 93 -14.87 19.22 -18.15
CA LEU A 93 -15.03 17.91 -17.52
C LEU A 93 -15.20 18.05 -16.01
N SER A 94 -16.00 17.15 -15.42
CA SER A 94 -16.13 16.98 -13.98
C SER A 94 -15.38 15.73 -13.56
N CYS A 95 -14.07 15.88 -13.33
CA CYS A 95 -13.18 14.79 -12.93
C CYS A 95 -12.03 15.31 -12.07
N GLU A 96 -11.46 14.44 -11.24
CA GLU A 96 -10.13 14.66 -10.68
C GLU A 96 -9.06 14.32 -11.73
N TYR A 97 -7.97 15.09 -11.73
CA TYR A 97 -6.88 14.92 -12.68
C TYR A 97 -5.55 14.78 -11.95
N PHE A 98 -4.85 13.69 -12.26
CA PHE A 98 -3.50 13.39 -11.77
C PHE A 98 -2.54 13.35 -12.96
N ASN A 99 -1.49 14.17 -12.89
CA ASN A 99 -0.42 14.16 -13.89
C ASN A 99 0.68 13.20 -13.43
N ILE A 100 0.75 12.02 -14.04
CA ILE A 100 1.67 10.95 -13.63
C ILE A 100 2.87 10.95 -14.59
N ASN A 101 4.00 11.52 -14.14
CA ASN A 101 5.27 11.51 -14.90
C ASN A 101 6.37 10.71 -14.20
N SER A 102 6.17 10.38 -12.93
CA SER A 102 7.11 9.65 -12.10
C SER A 102 6.37 8.65 -11.21
N MET A 103 7.12 7.69 -10.67
CA MET A 103 6.57 6.76 -9.69
C MET A 103 6.04 7.47 -8.43
N GLN A 104 6.66 8.59 -8.06
CA GLN A 104 6.18 9.41 -6.94
C GLN A 104 4.82 10.04 -7.24
N ASP A 105 4.59 10.51 -8.46
CA ASP A 105 3.28 11.04 -8.87
C ASP A 105 2.22 9.93 -8.88
N TYR A 106 2.58 8.73 -9.35
CA TYR A 106 1.70 7.56 -9.30
C TYR A 106 1.28 7.24 -7.86
N TYR A 107 2.25 7.12 -6.95
CA TYR A 107 1.96 6.84 -5.55
C TYR A 107 1.12 7.94 -4.90
N HIS A 108 1.43 9.21 -5.16
CA HIS A 108 0.61 10.31 -4.67
C HIS A 108 -0.84 10.23 -5.18
N ALA A 109 -1.05 9.95 -6.46
CA ALA A 109 -2.39 9.76 -7.01
C ALA A 109 -3.13 8.59 -6.33
N VAL A 110 -2.45 7.46 -6.12
CA VAL A 110 -3.02 6.31 -5.40
C VAL A 110 -3.43 6.70 -3.98
N TYR A 111 -2.61 7.43 -3.23
CA TYR A 111 -2.93 7.83 -1.86
C TYR A 111 -4.09 8.84 -1.79
N GLU A 112 -4.14 9.80 -2.71
CA GLU A 112 -5.27 10.75 -2.80
C GLU A 112 -6.58 10.00 -3.07
N VAL A 113 -6.58 9.07 -4.05
CA VAL A 113 -7.76 8.24 -4.34
C VAL A 113 -8.13 7.35 -3.16
N ARG A 114 -7.14 6.73 -2.49
CA ARG A 114 -7.36 5.90 -1.30
C ARG A 114 -7.98 6.73 -0.18
N ASN A 115 -7.51 7.96 0.04
CA ASN A 115 -8.02 8.85 1.08
C ASN A 115 -9.47 9.30 0.78
N ASP A 116 -9.75 9.74 -0.44
CA ASP A 116 -11.08 10.21 -0.84
C ASP A 116 -12.13 9.10 -0.80
N LEU A 117 -11.75 7.92 -1.27
CA LEU A 117 -12.62 6.75 -1.33
C LEU A 117 -12.51 5.86 -0.10
N PHE A 118 -11.80 6.30 0.95
CA PHE A 118 -11.41 5.41 2.06
C PHE A 118 -12.60 4.68 2.70
N HIS A 119 -13.71 5.42 2.87
CA HIS A 119 -14.96 4.93 3.44
C HIS A 119 -15.68 3.84 2.62
N LYS A 120 -15.28 3.62 1.36
CA LYS A 120 -15.88 2.61 0.47
C LYS A 120 -15.15 1.26 0.54
N PHE A 121 -13.90 1.25 1.01
CA PHE A 121 -13.09 0.04 1.07
C PHE A 121 -13.50 -0.83 2.24
N LYS A 122 -13.42 -2.15 2.04
CA LYS A 122 -13.77 -3.16 3.03
C LYS A 122 -12.54 -3.70 3.72
N THR A 123 -12.69 -4.05 4.99
CA THR A 123 -11.61 -4.61 5.82
C THR A 123 -11.87 -6.07 6.11
N SER A 124 -10.84 -6.90 5.95
CA SER A 124 -10.87 -8.32 6.34
C SER A 124 -9.80 -8.59 7.39
N LEU A 125 -10.18 -9.25 8.48
CA LEU A 125 -9.26 -9.71 9.53
C LEU A 125 -8.92 -11.18 9.31
N VAL A 126 -7.63 -11.50 9.40
CA VAL A 126 -7.10 -12.86 9.40
C VAL A 126 -6.52 -13.15 10.78
N ILE A 127 -6.98 -14.25 11.38
CA ILE A 127 -6.51 -14.72 12.69
C ILE A 127 -5.94 -16.14 12.50
N PRO A 128 -4.60 -16.29 12.37
CA PRO A 128 -3.95 -17.60 12.35
C PRO A 128 -4.00 -18.23 13.76
N THR A 129 -4.53 -19.44 13.90
CA THR A 129 -4.70 -20.13 15.19
C THR A 129 -4.08 -21.52 15.22
N ASN A 130 -3.55 -21.92 16.38
CA ASN A 130 -3.21 -23.29 16.74
C ASN A 130 -3.30 -23.42 18.28
N ASN A 131 -4.24 -24.22 18.76
CA ASN A 131 -4.47 -24.48 20.19
C ASN A 131 -4.62 -23.18 21.04
N ASN A 132 -5.51 -22.29 20.62
CA ASN A 132 -5.77 -20.99 21.25
C ASN A 132 -7.14 -20.91 21.94
N GLU A 133 -7.66 -22.01 22.52
CA GLU A 133 -9.00 -22.06 23.13
C GLU A 133 -9.24 -20.96 24.18
N ARG A 134 -8.18 -20.55 24.89
CA ARG A 134 -8.25 -19.60 26.01
C ARG A 134 -8.31 -18.14 25.61
N SER A 135 -8.03 -17.81 24.35
CA SER A 135 -7.93 -16.42 23.88
C SER A 135 -8.75 -16.14 22.62
N ILE A 136 -9.00 -17.15 21.79
CA ILE A 136 -9.60 -16.95 20.47
C ILE A 136 -10.97 -16.26 20.53
N THR A 137 -11.81 -16.63 21.50
CA THR A 137 -13.14 -16.02 21.69
C THR A 137 -13.03 -14.53 22.01
N ASP A 138 -12.13 -14.16 22.93
CA ASP A 138 -11.92 -12.76 23.32
C ASP A 138 -11.38 -11.93 22.16
N VAL A 139 -10.45 -12.48 21.36
CA VAL A 139 -9.93 -11.83 20.16
C VAL A 139 -11.04 -11.62 19.13
N ILE A 140 -11.84 -12.65 18.83
CA ILE A 140 -12.95 -12.50 17.88
C ILE A 140 -13.95 -11.45 18.36
N VAL A 141 -14.36 -11.50 19.64
CA VAL A 141 -15.32 -10.55 20.20
C VAL A 141 -14.79 -9.12 20.23
N ASP A 142 -13.50 -8.91 20.52
CA ASP A 142 -12.88 -7.58 20.54
C ASP A 142 -12.84 -6.95 19.13
N PHE A 143 -12.75 -7.75 18.07
CA PHE A 143 -12.59 -7.28 16.69
C PHE A 143 -13.86 -7.34 15.82
N LYS A 144 -14.86 -8.18 16.14
CA LYS A 144 -16.01 -8.48 15.26
C LYS A 144 -16.78 -7.27 14.74
N ASP A 145 -16.96 -6.23 15.55
CA ASP A 145 -17.78 -5.07 15.18
C ASP A 145 -17.00 -4.00 14.39
N LYS A 146 -15.71 -4.24 14.13
CA LYS A 146 -14.81 -3.29 13.43
C LYS A 146 -14.42 -3.75 12.03
N PHE A 147 -14.76 -4.98 11.66
CA PHE A 147 -14.36 -5.58 10.40
C PHE A 147 -15.57 -5.99 9.58
N ASN A 148 -15.46 -5.88 8.26
CA ASN A 148 -16.51 -6.40 7.37
C ASN A 148 -16.48 -7.93 7.29
N GLU A 149 -15.29 -8.51 7.48
CA GLU A 149 -15.06 -9.95 7.41
C GLU A 149 -13.99 -10.36 8.43
N ILE A 150 -14.21 -11.49 9.10
CA ILE A 150 -13.21 -12.15 9.95
C ILE A 150 -13.04 -13.58 9.47
N ILE A 151 -11.79 -13.97 9.29
CA ILE A 151 -11.38 -15.31 8.90
C ILE A 151 -10.40 -15.85 9.94
N VAL A 152 -10.79 -16.96 10.56
CA VAL A 152 -9.90 -17.76 11.40
C VAL A 152 -9.29 -18.85 10.53
N ILE A 153 -7.96 -18.95 10.52
CA ILE A 153 -7.25 -20.02 9.84
C ILE A 153 -6.64 -20.92 10.88
N ASP A 154 -7.13 -22.15 10.96
CA ASP A 154 -6.70 -23.13 11.94
C ASP A 154 -5.64 -24.07 11.36
N ASN A 155 -4.56 -24.24 12.11
CA ASN A 155 -3.51 -25.20 11.84
C ASN A 155 -3.76 -26.47 12.66
N GLU A 156 -4.81 -27.22 12.33
CA GLU A 156 -5.17 -28.49 12.98
C GLU A 156 -5.13 -28.46 14.52
N SER A 157 -5.88 -27.52 15.12
CA SER A 157 -6.00 -27.46 16.58
C SER A 157 -6.60 -28.74 17.15
N THR A 158 -6.04 -29.19 18.28
CA THR A 158 -6.49 -30.39 19.01
C THR A 158 -7.40 -30.07 20.20
N ASP A 159 -7.59 -28.78 20.48
CA ASP A 159 -8.42 -28.25 21.58
C ASP A 159 -9.75 -27.66 21.07
N GLU A 160 -10.46 -26.93 21.92
CA GLU A 160 -11.77 -26.35 21.59
C GLU A 160 -11.70 -25.11 20.66
N THR A 161 -10.53 -24.73 20.15
CA THR A 161 -10.33 -23.51 19.32
C THR A 161 -11.31 -23.43 18.14
N LEU A 162 -11.47 -24.52 17.40
CA LEU A 162 -12.37 -24.58 16.24
C LEU A 162 -13.85 -24.46 16.64
N ALA A 163 -14.24 -25.12 17.73
CA ALA A 163 -15.62 -25.09 18.23
C ALA A 163 -16.00 -23.68 18.70
N LEU A 164 -15.09 -23.03 19.44
CA LEU A 164 -15.25 -21.67 19.91
C LEU A 164 -15.32 -20.65 18.76
N SER A 165 -14.46 -20.79 17.75
CA SER A 165 -14.48 -19.92 16.57
C SER A 165 -15.80 -20.03 15.81
N LYS A 166 -16.30 -21.25 15.59
CA LYS A 166 -17.59 -21.50 14.92
C LYS A 166 -18.78 -20.95 15.73
N LYS A 167 -18.71 -21.00 17.07
CA LYS A 167 -19.74 -20.46 17.96
C LYS A 167 -19.91 -18.95 17.80
N GLU A 168 -18.82 -18.21 17.56
CA GLU A 168 -18.84 -16.77 17.25
C GLU A 168 -19.28 -16.45 15.82
N LYS A 169 -19.65 -17.46 15.03
CA LYS A 169 -20.19 -17.34 13.66
C LYS A 169 -19.24 -16.64 12.67
N VAL A 170 -17.93 -16.74 12.90
CA VAL A 170 -16.91 -16.27 11.95
C VAL A 170 -16.56 -17.36 10.93
N LYS A 171 -16.00 -16.97 9.78
CA LYS A 171 -15.50 -17.96 8.81
C LYS A 171 -14.27 -18.64 9.40
N THR A 172 -14.24 -19.96 9.35
CA THR A 172 -13.12 -20.74 9.87
C THR A 172 -12.69 -21.76 8.82
N TYR A 173 -11.40 -21.77 8.49
CA TYR A 173 -10.80 -22.72 7.57
C TYR A 173 -9.69 -23.47 8.27
N THR A 174 -9.61 -24.78 8.08
CA THR A 174 -8.50 -25.59 8.56
C THR A 174 -7.61 -25.95 7.38
N PHE A 175 -6.30 -25.83 7.52
CA PHE A 175 -5.34 -26.34 6.54
C PHE A 175 -4.50 -27.47 7.14
N PRO A 176 -4.03 -28.43 6.32
CA PRO A 176 -3.26 -29.59 6.79
C PRO A 176 -1.82 -29.18 7.11
N GLY A 177 -1.64 -28.56 8.28
CA GLY A 177 -0.40 -27.98 8.76
C GLY A 177 0.29 -28.79 9.86
N ASP A 178 -0.31 -29.90 10.30
CA ASP A 178 0.10 -30.80 11.38
C ASP A 178 0.27 -30.11 12.74
N GLY A 179 -0.29 -28.91 12.92
CA GLY A 179 -0.06 -28.07 14.07
C GLY A 179 1.36 -27.51 14.17
N ASP A 180 2.14 -27.56 13.08
CA ASP A 180 3.53 -27.10 13.07
C ASP A 180 3.59 -25.56 13.14
N PRO A 181 4.18 -24.97 14.20
CA PRO A 181 4.31 -23.51 14.31
C PRO A 181 5.22 -22.90 13.24
N THR A 182 6.04 -23.71 12.56
CA THR A 182 6.87 -23.27 11.43
C THR A 182 6.08 -23.07 10.15
N ARG A 183 4.77 -23.35 10.12
CA ARG A 183 3.90 -23.10 8.95
C ARG A 183 3.05 -21.84 9.07
N LEU A 184 3.39 -20.94 10.00
CA LEU A 184 2.66 -19.70 10.22
C LEU A 184 2.61 -18.79 8.97
N GLY A 185 3.68 -18.73 8.19
CA GLY A 185 3.70 -17.96 6.94
C GLY A 185 2.72 -18.50 5.90
N GLU A 186 2.68 -19.83 5.73
CA GLU A 186 1.68 -20.49 4.87
C GLU A 186 0.25 -20.26 5.39
N GLN A 187 0.05 -20.35 6.70
CA GLN A 187 -1.22 -20.10 7.36
C GLN A 187 -1.72 -18.67 7.10
N VAL A 188 -0.84 -17.67 7.27
CA VAL A 188 -1.14 -16.27 6.97
C VAL A 188 -1.42 -16.11 5.48
N ARG A 189 -0.59 -16.64 4.59
CA ARG A 189 -0.76 -16.56 3.12
C ARG A 189 -2.13 -17.09 2.69
N ARG A 190 -2.50 -18.29 3.14
CA ARG A 190 -3.83 -18.90 2.88
C ARG A 190 -4.95 -18.05 3.46
N GLY A 191 -4.77 -17.50 4.66
CA GLY A 191 -5.71 -16.59 5.27
C GLY A 191 -5.99 -15.37 4.42
N ILE A 192 -4.94 -14.71 3.93
CA ILE A 192 -5.05 -13.59 3.01
C ILE A 192 -5.79 -14.01 1.72
N GLU A 193 -5.49 -15.18 1.16
CA GLU A 193 -6.15 -15.70 -0.05
C GLU A 193 -7.66 -15.95 0.12
N TYR A 194 -8.13 -16.29 1.32
CA TYR A 194 -9.56 -16.49 1.59
C TYR A 194 -10.33 -15.20 1.83
N THR A 195 -9.64 -14.08 2.10
CA THR A 195 -10.30 -12.79 2.34
C THR A 195 -10.78 -12.13 1.06
N THR A 196 -11.78 -11.26 1.19
CA THR A 196 -12.39 -10.51 0.08
C THR A 196 -12.29 -8.98 0.20
N GLY A 197 -11.89 -8.46 1.36
CA GLY A 197 -11.75 -7.02 1.60
C GLY A 197 -10.55 -6.39 0.90
N ASP A 198 -10.59 -5.07 0.70
CA ASP A 198 -9.53 -4.32 0.05
C ASP A 198 -8.31 -4.11 0.98
N ILE A 199 -8.57 -4.00 2.28
CA ILE A 199 -7.55 -3.88 3.32
C ILE A 199 -7.56 -5.17 4.14
N ILE A 200 -6.44 -5.86 4.16
CA ILE A 200 -6.26 -7.09 4.91
C ILE A 200 -5.50 -6.76 6.19
N VAL A 201 -5.98 -7.27 7.32
CA VAL A 201 -5.34 -7.13 8.62
C VAL A 201 -5.05 -8.52 9.17
N VAL A 202 -3.84 -8.73 9.69
CA VAL A 202 -3.47 -9.96 10.38
C VAL A 202 -3.25 -9.63 11.85
N VAL A 203 -3.77 -10.46 12.74
CA VAL A 203 -3.59 -10.30 14.20
C VAL A 203 -3.29 -11.63 14.87
N SER A 204 -2.36 -11.63 15.83
CA SER A 204 -2.07 -12.79 16.69
C SER A 204 -3.33 -13.28 17.45
N PRO A 205 -3.51 -14.60 17.61
CA PRO A 205 -4.69 -15.19 18.28
C PRO A 205 -4.58 -15.18 19.82
N ASP A 206 -3.45 -14.75 20.38
CA ASP A 206 -3.09 -14.90 21.80
C ASP A 206 -3.59 -13.76 22.72
N GLY A 207 -4.31 -12.79 22.17
CA GLY A 207 -4.83 -11.62 22.89
C GLY A 207 -3.79 -10.54 23.19
N SER A 208 -2.58 -10.63 22.63
CA SER A 208 -1.52 -9.63 22.84
C SER A 208 -1.78 -8.28 22.16
N PHE A 209 -2.72 -8.23 21.23
CA PHE A 209 -3.16 -7.02 20.55
C PHE A 209 -4.66 -6.80 20.72
N ARG A 210 -5.07 -5.54 20.70
CA ARG A 210 -6.47 -5.14 20.91
C ARG A 210 -6.95 -4.27 19.78
N SER A 211 -8.22 -4.40 19.44
CA SER A 211 -8.85 -3.70 18.33
C SER A 211 -8.92 -2.18 18.53
N LYS A 212 -8.58 -1.66 19.72
CA LYS A 212 -8.46 -0.22 19.97
C LYS A 212 -7.36 0.45 19.12
N ASP A 213 -6.34 -0.31 18.72
CA ASP A 213 -5.25 0.21 17.90
C ASP A 213 -5.53 0.07 16.39
N PHE A 214 -6.57 -0.69 16.01
CA PHE A 214 -6.96 -0.84 14.61
C PHE A 214 -7.27 0.48 13.87
N PRO A 215 -7.98 1.47 14.47
CA PRO A 215 -8.15 2.78 13.82
C PRO A 215 -6.82 3.50 13.53
N LYS A 216 -5.77 3.23 14.31
CA LYS A 216 -4.44 3.78 14.01
C LYS A 216 -3.88 3.16 12.74
N LEU A 217 -3.98 1.84 12.58
CA LEU A 217 -3.55 1.17 11.34
C LEU A 217 -4.27 1.78 10.14
N LEU A 218 -5.61 1.92 10.21
CA LEU A 218 -6.41 2.48 9.12
C LEU A 218 -6.02 3.92 8.74
N GLU A 219 -5.70 4.77 9.71
CA GLU A 219 -5.32 6.15 9.39
C GLU A 219 -4.05 6.20 8.54
N TYR A 220 -3.03 5.39 8.88
CA TYR A 220 -1.79 5.32 8.10
C TYR A 220 -1.94 4.52 6.80
N MET A 221 -2.93 3.62 6.69
CA MET A 221 -3.22 2.89 5.44
C MET A 221 -3.71 3.81 4.30
N LYS A 222 -4.18 5.04 4.60
CA LYS A 222 -4.51 6.04 3.57
C LYS A 222 -3.28 6.47 2.76
N ASP A 223 -2.12 6.55 3.41
CA ASP A 223 -0.88 7.09 2.87
C ASP A 223 0.20 6.03 2.59
N SER A 224 -0.14 4.75 2.73
CA SER A 224 0.81 3.64 2.68
C SER A 224 0.22 2.38 2.04
N ASP A 225 1.10 1.45 1.70
CA ASP A 225 0.75 0.14 1.15
C ASP A 225 0.66 -0.93 2.25
N MET A 226 1.46 -0.78 3.30
CA MET A 226 1.51 -1.64 4.46
C MET A 226 1.75 -0.81 5.72
N VAL A 227 1.02 -1.14 6.79
CA VAL A 227 1.26 -0.61 8.14
C VAL A 227 1.49 -1.77 9.09
N ILE A 228 2.58 -1.74 9.84
CA ILE A 228 2.90 -2.77 10.84
C ILE A 228 3.01 -2.14 12.23
N GLY A 229 2.52 -2.85 13.24
CA GLY A 229 2.72 -2.43 14.62
C GLY A 229 4.18 -2.55 15.06
N THR A 230 4.61 -1.73 16.02
CA THR A 230 5.87 -1.93 16.74
C THR A 230 5.62 -2.09 18.24
N ARG A 231 6.24 -3.11 18.83
CA ARG A 231 6.17 -3.40 20.28
C ARG A 231 7.33 -2.77 21.04
N THR A 232 8.13 -1.90 20.41
CA THR A 232 9.32 -1.29 21.03
C THR A 232 9.00 -0.08 21.91
N THR A 233 7.84 0.55 21.73
CA THR A 233 7.39 1.74 22.49
C THR A 233 7.01 1.38 23.92
N ARG A 234 7.92 1.64 24.86
CA ARG A 234 7.83 1.24 26.28
C ARG A 234 6.54 1.66 26.98
N GLN A 235 6.00 2.82 26.65
CA GLN A 235 4.79 3.39 27.25
C GLN A 235 3.51 2.63 26.87
N MET A 236 3.58 1.84 25.80
CA MET A 236 2.45 1.07 25.26
C MET A 236 2.55 -0.43 25.57
N ILE A 237 3.56 -0.82 26.33
CA ILE A 237 3.79 -2.21 26.74
C ILE A 237 3.17 -2.41 28.13
N GLU A 238 2.23 -3.34 28.25
CA GLU A 238 1.64 -3.71 29.52
C GLU A 238 2.69 -4.33 30.46
N GLN A 239 2.62 -3.98 31.75
CA GLN A 239 3.48 -4.57 32.76
C GLN A 239 3.27 -6.09 32.83
N GLY A 240 4.36 -6.85 32.74
CA GLY A 240 4.30 -8.32 32.75
C GLY A 240 4.09 -8.97 31.39
N SER A 241 4.05 -8.19 30.30
CA SER A 241 4.33 -8.73 28.97
C SER A 241 5.80 -9.20 28.94
N ASN A 242 6.05 -10.47 28.61
CA ASN A 242 7.41 -11.07 28.69
C ASN A 242 8.37 -10.57 27.59
N LEU A 243 8.18 -9.36 27.06
CA LEU A 243 9.03 -8.78 26.03
C LEU A 243 10.34 -8.26 26.65
N LYS A 244 11.25 -9.20 26.94
CA LYS A 244 12.53 -8.91 27.59
C LYS A 244 13.30 -7.82 26.82
N PRO A 245 14.04 -6.92 27.52
CA PRO A 245 14.83 -5.86 26.88
C PRO A 245 15.74 -6.34 25.74
N LEU A 246 16.36 -7.51 25.90
CA LEU A 246 17.24 -8.09 24.89
C LEU A 246 16.50 -8.45 23.59
N TYR A 247 15.30 -9.03 23.70
CA TYR A 247 14.50 -9.38 22.53
C TYR A 247 14.08 -8.15 21.73
N ARG A 248 13.77 -7.04 22.42
CA ARG A 248 13.50 -5.74 21.77
C ARG A 248 14.73 -5.19 21.06
N LEU A 249 15.90 -5.27 21.70
CA LEU A 249 17.15 -4.82 21.09
C LEU A 249 17.46 -5.62 19.82
N VAL A 250 17.26 -6.94 19.84
CA VAL A 250 17.47 -7.80 18.66
C VAL A 250 16.52 -7.44 17.53
N ASN A 251 15.22 -7.27 17.81
CA ASN A 251 14.26 -6.85 16.78
C ASN A 251 14.59 -5.46 16.20
N LEU A 252 15.00 -4.51 17.06
CA LEU A 252 15.47 -3.20 16.62
C LEU A 252 16.67 -3.34 15.69
N LEU A 253 17.67 -4.15 16.05
CA LEU A 253 18.85 -4.38 15.23
C LEU A 253 18.47 -5.00 13.88
N MET A 254 17.58 -5.99 13.85
CA MET A 254 17.10 -6.59 12.60
C MET A 254 16.36 -5.57 11.72
N GLY A 255 15.51 -4.72 12.32
CA GLY A 255 14.84 -3.62 11.62
C GLY A 255 15.84 -2.65 11.00
N LYS A 256 16.86 -2.23 11.76
CA LYS A 256 17.93 -1.37 11.26
C LYS A 256 18.77 -2.01 10.16
N LEU A 257 18.96 -3.33 10.17
CA LEU A 257 19.63 -3.99 9.05
C LEU A 257 18.81 -3.89 7.76
N VAL A 258 17.49 -4.08 7.82
CA VAL A 258 16.60 -3.85 6.67
C VAL A 258 16.73 -2.40 6.18
N GLU A 259 16.76 -1.42 7.09
CA GLU A 259 16.96 -0.01 6.73
C GLU A 259 18.27 0.24 5.98
N VAL A 260 19.37 -0.36 6.43
CA VAL A 260 20.68 -0.20 5.80
C VAL A 260 20.70 -0.79 4.39
N PHE A 261 20.11 -1.97 4.18
CA PHE A 261 20.12 -2.63 2.86
C PHE A 261 19.20 -1.97 1.84
N TRP A 262 18.13 -1.29 2.27
CA TRP A 262 17.18 -0.57 1.43
C TRP A 262 17.16 0.93 1.72
N TRP A 263 18.32 1.50 2.03
CA TRP A 263 18.46 2.91 2.41
C TRP A 263 17.86 3.88 1.38
N GLY A 264 17.97 3.58 0.08
CA GLY A 264 17.44 4.41 -1.00
C GLY A 264 15.91 4.46 -1.07
N GLN A 265 15.21 3.55 -0.38
CA GLN A 265 13.77 3.52 -0.24
C GLN A 265 13.30 4.12 1.09
N GLU A 266 14.24 4.58 1.93
CA GLU A 266 14.01 5.24 3.22
C GLU A 266 13.03 4.54 4.19
N PRO A 267 13.05 3.19 4.32
CA PRO A 267 12.21 2.51 5.30
C PRO A 267 12.62 2.89 6.74
N ARG A 268 11.68 2.79 7.68
CA ARG A 268 11.94 2.99 9.10
C ARG A 268 11.35 1.85 9.91
N PHE A 269 12.22 0.95 10.36
CA PHE A 269 11.88 -0.25 11.10
C PHE A 269 12.55 -0.33 12.47
N THR A 270 11.76 -0.79 13.43
CA THR A 270 12.11 -0.99 14.83
C THR A 270 11.64 -2.35 15.35
N ASP A 271 10.73 -3.03 14.64
CA ASP A 271 10.22 -4.35 15.02
C ASP A 271 9.90 -5.20 13.78
N VAL A 272 10.65 -6.29 13.58
CA VAL A 272 10.51 -7.13 12.38
C VAL A 272 9.59 -8.34 12.58
N ASP A 273 8.93 -8.47 13.73
CA ASP A 273 8.17 -9.68 14.08
C ASP A 273 6.82 -9.35 14.76
N CYS A 274 6.24 -8.19 14.44
CA CYS A 274 4.95 -7.81 14.96
C CYS A 274 3.81 -8.43 14.13
N GLN A 275 3.09 -9.38 14.73
CA GLN A 275 1.91 -10.04 14.16
C GLN A 275 0.65 -9.21 14.37
N PHE A 276 0.75 -7.91 14.10
CA PHE A 276 -0.39 -7.01 13.98
C PHE A 276 -0.07 -5.98 12.90
N PHE A 277 -0.54 -6.24 11.69
CA PHE A 277 -0.24 -5.43 10.51
C PHE A 277 -1.44 -5.39 9.57
N SER A 278 -1.46 -4.38 8.71
CA SER A 278 -2.41 -4.21 7.62
C SER A 278 -1.70 -4.01 6.29
N VAL A 279 -2.26 -4.54 5.22
CA VAL A 279 -1.74 -4.41 3.85
C VAL A 279 -2.90 -4.26 2.88
N TRP A 280 -2.73 -3.43 1.86
CA TRP A 280 -3.68 -3.37 0.75
C TRP A 280 -3.62 -4.67 -0.05
N ARG A 281 -4.77 -5.22 -0.43
CA ARG A 281 -4.84 -6.44 -1.26
C ARG A 281 -4.05 -6.28 -2.54
N GLU A 282 -4.25 -5.17 -3.24
CA GLU A 282 -3.52 -4.87 -4.47
C GLU A 282 -2.00 -4.90 -4.27
N SER A 283 -1.52 -4.25 -3.20
CA SER A 283 -0.10 -4.20 -2.85
C SER A 283 0.44 -5.59 -2.47
N TYR A 284 -0.36 -6.40 -1.76
CA TYR A 284 -0.03 -7.78 -1.44
C TYR A 284 0.07 -8.66 -2.70
N GLU A 285 -0.92 -8.61 -3.60
CA GLU A 285 -0.92 -9.42 -4.84
C GLU A 285 0.27 -9.08 -5.74
N ARG A 286 0.74 -7.83 -5.73
CA ARG A 286 1.94 -7.40 -6.46
C ARG A 286 3.22 -8.07 -5.96
N VAL A 287 3.33 -8.31 -4.65
CA VAL A 287 4.54 -8.89 -4.02
C VAL A 287 4.43 -10.39 -3.74
N LYS A 288 3.21 -10.94 -3.82
CA LYS A 288 2.91 -12.35 -3.56
C LYS A 288 3.82 -13.32 -4.34
N PRO A 289 4.11 -13.12 -5.65
CA PRO A 289 4.97 -14.05 -6.40
C PRO A 289 6.40 -14.17 -5.87
N GLN A 290 6.88 -13.17 -5.12
CA GLN A 290 8.22 -13.14 -4.56
C GLN A 290 8.30 -13.77 -3.15
N LEU A 291 7.16 -14.05 -2.50
CA LEU A 291 7.11 -14.59 -1.14
C LEU A 291 7.29 -16.11 -1.17
N VAL A 292 8.34 -16.62 -0.51
CA VAL A 292 8.69 -18.05 -0.49
C VAL A 292 8.80 -18.63 0.92
N VAL A 293 8.85 -17.78 1.95
CA VAL A 293 9.00 -18.22 3.34
C VAL A 293 7.67 -18.73 3.87
N GLU A 294 7.66 -19.90 4.49
CA GLU A 294 6.42 -20.51 5.03
C GLU A 294 6.28 -20.38 6.55
N ASP A 295 7.30 -19.84 7.22
CA ASP A 295 7.34 -19.70 8.68
C ASP A 295 7.08 -18.25 9.14
N ARG A 296 7.23 -17.99 10.46
CA ARG A 296 7.02 -16.65 11.06
C ARG A 296 7.77 -15.50 10.37
N LYS A 297 8.90 -15.79 9.70
CA LYS A 297 9.73 -14.81 8.97
C LYS A 297 9.05 -14.34 7.69
N TYR A 298 7.94 -14.94 7.29
CA TYR A 298 7.08 -14.48 6.20
C TYR A 298 6.71 -13.00 6.33
N ILE A 299 6.49 -12.51 7.55
CA ILE A 299 6.18 -11.09 7.79
C ILE A 299 7.38 -10.20 7.43
N VAL A 300 8.59 -10.62 7.80
CA VAL A 300 9.84 -9.93 7.43
C VAL A 300 10.03 -9.92 5.93
N GLU A 301 9.78 -11.07 5.28
CA GLU A 301 9.86 -11.20 3.83
C GLU A 301 8.87 -10.25 3.15
N LEU A 302 7.62 -10.24 3.59
CA LEU A 302 6.59 -9.34 3.09
C LEU A 302 6.99 -7.87 3.24
N MET A 303 7.49 -7.47 4.41
CA MET A 303 8.00 -6.10 4.64
C MET A 303 9.11 -5.74 3.64
N ILE A 304 10.08 -6.65 3.43
CA ILE A 304 11.18 -6.44 2.50
C ILE A 304 10.67 -6.33 1.07
N ASP A 305 9.78 -7.21 0.61
CA ASP A 305 9.30 -7.20 -0.78
C ASP A 305 8.36 -6.01 -1.07
N ILE A 306 7.61 -5.50 -0.07
CA ILE A 306 6.89 -4.21 -0.16
C ILE A 306 7.90 -3.07 -0.41
N VAL A 307 8.94 -2.97 0.42
CA VAL A 307 9.97 -1.92 0.27
C VAL A 307 10.72 -2.05 -1.06
N ARG A 308 11.08 -3.27 -1.48
CA ARG A 308 11.72 -3.55 -2.77
C ARG A 308 10.88 -3.13 -3.96
N SER A 309 9.56 -3.19 -3.83
CA SER A 309 8.61 -2.77 -4.86
C SER A 309 8.36 -1.26 -4.86
N HIS A 310 9.19 -0.48 -4.15
CA HIS A 310 9.05 0.97 -3.96
C HIS A 310 7.72 1.38 -3.31
N MET A 311 7.05 0.46 -2.63
CA MET A 311 5.80 0.71 -1.92
C MET A 311 6.10 1.16 -0.48
N ARG A 312 5.16 1.92 0.12
CA ARG A 312 5.36 2.49 1.45
C ARG A 312 4.96 1.50 2.55
N CYS A 313 5.93 1.14 3.38
CA CYS A 313 5.72 0.36 4.59
C CYS A 313 6.00 1.23 5.82
N ILE A 314 5.00 1.44 6.68
CA ILE A 314 5.09 2.33 7.84
C ILE A 314 4.94 1.51 9.13
N GLU A 315 5.82 1.77 10.11
CA GLU A 315 5.61 1.27 11.47
C GLU A 315 4.86 2.26 12.35
N ILE A 316 3.95 1.75 13.17
CA ILE A 316 3.22 2.55 14.17
C ILE A 316 3.24 1.89 15.56
N PRO A 317 3.29 2.68 16.64
CA PRO A 317 3.30 2.12 17.98
C PRO A 317 1.93 1.52 18.33
N VAL A 318 1.93 0.25 18.73
CA VAL A 318 0.72 -0.50 19.14
C VAL A 318 0.83 -0.94 20.58
N SER A 319 -0.32 -1.12 21.24
CA SER A 319 -0.37 -1.57 22.62
C SER A 319 -0.12 -3.07 22.68
N TYR A 320 0.85 -3.49 23.47
CA TYR A 320 1.22 -4.91 23.63
C TYR A 320 0.83 -5.40 25.02
N PHE A 321 -0.14 -6.32 25.05
CA PHE A 321 -0.69 -6.92 26.26
C PHE A 321 -0.04 -8.28 26.53
N LYS A 322 -0.18 -8.79 27.77
CA LYS A 322 0.35 -10.10 28.12
C LYS A 322 -0.35 -11.22 27.32
N PRO A 323 0.37 -11.99 26.48
CA PRO A 323 -0.25 -13.08 25.72
C PRO A 323 -0.76 -14.21 26.60
N VAL A 324 -1.85 -14.85 26.18
CA VAL A 324 -2.36 -16.08 26.79
C VAL A 324 -1.60 -17.29 26.22
N GLY A 325 -1.12 -18.18 27.09
CA GLY A 325 -0.42 -19.41 26.67
C GLY A 325 1.03 -19.21 26.21
N GLN A 326 1.67 -18.10 26.58
CA GLN A 326 3.01 -17.76 26.12
C GLN A 326 4.06 -18.81 26.51
N VAL A 327 4.79 -19.31 25.52
CA VAL A 327 6.05 -20.05 25.72
C VAL A 327 7.20 -19.05 25.85
N GLU A 328 8.05 -19.24 26.85
CA GLU A 328 9.21 -18.36 27.06
C GLU A 328 10.19 -18.48 25.88
N TYR A 329 10.50 -17.34 25.25
CA TYR A 329 11.37 -17.29 24.10
C TYR A 329 12.83 -17.49 24.51
N ARG A 330 13.41 -18.64 24.15
CA ARG A 330 14.77 -19.00 24.58
C ARG A 330 15.81 -18.23 23.79
N LEU A 331 16.96 -17.97 24.41
CA LEU A 331 18.07 -17.25 23.78
C LEU A 331 18.58 -17.94 22.51
N ARG A 332 18.60 -19.28 22.51
CA ARG A 332 19.01 -20.09 21.34
C ARG A 332 18.10 -19.84 20.14
N ASP A 333 16.78 -19.84 20.37
CA ASP A 333 15.78 -19.66 19.33
C ASP A 333 15.85 -18.23 18.77
N MET A 334 16.07 -17.24 19.65
CA MET A 334 16.30 -15.85 19.25
C MET A 334 17.53 -15.68 18.34
N ILE A 335 18.66 -16.29 18.69
CA ILE A 335 19.88 -16.22 17.88
C ILE A 335 19.67 -16.93 16.55
N SER A 336 19.06 -18.12 16.57
CA SER A 336 18.72 -18.88 15.37
C SER A 336 17.87 -18.03 14.43
N ASP A 337 16.77 -17.46 14.91
CA ASP A 337 15.87 -16.65 14.10
C ASP A 337 16.55 -15.40 13.55
N SER A 338 17.40 -14.75 14.35
CA SER A 338 18.19 -13.60 13.89
C SER A 338 19.13 -13.94 12.73
N ILE A 339 19.79 -15.11 12.78
CA ILE A 339 20.65 -15.59 11.69
C ILE A 339 19.83 -15.88 10.43
N HIS A 340 18.66 -16.49 10.57
CA HIS A 340 17.79 -16.77 9.42
C HIS A 340 17.21 -15.50 8.81
N ILE A 341 16.80 -14.53 9.63
CA ILE A 341 16.37 -13.20 9.18
C ILE A 341 17.52 -12.50 8.44
N MET A 342 18.73 -12.54 8.98
CA MET A 342 19.90 -11.98 8.29
C MET A 342 20.17 -12.67 6.95
N LYS A 343 20.07 -14.00 6.88
CA LYS A 343 20.19 -14.74 5.61
C LYS A 343 19.10 -14.36 4.61
N LEU A 344 17.85 -14.19 5.07
CA LEU A 344 16.72 -13.75 4.25
C LEU A 344 16.99 -12.33 3.69
N ILE A 345 17.40 -11.39 4.54
CA ILE A 345 17.79 -10.03 4.15
C ILE A 345 18.88 -10.07 3.08
N LEU A 346 19.96 -10.82 3.32
CA LEU A 346 21.08 -10.94 2.38
C LEU A 346 20.66 -11.62 1.07
N SER A 347 19.82 -12.66 1.13
CA SER A 347 19.26 -13.30 -0.06
C SER A 347 18.42 -12.31 -0.86
N LYS A 348 17.45 -11.64 -0.24
CA LYS A 348 16.60 -10.67 -0.93
C LYS A 348 17.39 -9.48 -1.50
N LYS A 349 18.53 -9.13 -0.90
CA LYS A 349 19.41 -8.07 -1.41
C LYS A 349 20.34 -8.52 -2.54
N PHE A 350 20.95 -9.70 -2.44
CA PHE A 350 22.07 -10.13 -3.29
C PHE A 350 21.80 -11.38 -4.15
N TYR A 351 20.83 -12.22 -3.78
CA TYR A 351 20.54 -13.50 -4.42
C TYR A 351 19.04 -13.70 -4.63
N LEU A 352 18.58 -13.23 -5.79
CA LEU A 352 17.37 -13.58 -6.55
C LEU A 352 17.47 -12.66 -7.78
N GLY A 353 18.09 -13.04 -8.89
CA GLY A 353 17.92 -14.27 -9.66
C GLY A 353 17.22 -13.85 -10.94
N GLU A 354 18.02 -13.52 -11.97
CA GLU A 354 17.64 -12.96 -13.28
C GLU A 354 16.66 -11.78 -13.23
N ASP A 355 17.09 -10.64 -13.76
CA ASP A 355 16.18 -9.66 -14.31
C ASP A 355 15.17 -10.41 -15.21
N ARG A 356 13.95 -10.61 -14.71
CA ARG A 356 12.78 -10.70 -15.59
C ARG A 356 12.43 -9.29 -16.01
N ASP A 357 13.41 -8.63 -16.62
CA ASP A 357 13.20 -7.58 -17.59
C ASP A 357 12.60 -8.30 -18.81
N GLY A 358 11.28 -8.23 -18.93
CA GLY A 358 10.57 -8.89 -20.02
C GLY A 358 9.06 -8.92 -19.83
N GLU A 359 8.44 -7.74 -19.74
CA GLU A 359 7.33 -7.30 -20.61
C GLU A 359 6.96 -5.84 -20.35
#